data_AF-A0A932H6E2-F1
#
_entry.id   AF-A0A932H6E2-F1
#
_cell.length_a   1.000
_cell.length_b   1.000
_cell.length_c   1.000
_cell.angle_alpha   90.00
_cell.angle_beta   90.00
_cell.angle_gamma   90.00
#
_symmetry.space_group_name_H-M   'P 1'
#
loop_
_entity.id
_entity.type
_entity.pdbx_description
1 polymer ?
#
loop_
_entity_poly.entity_id
_entity_poly.type
_entity_poly.pdbx_seq_one_letter_code
_entity_poly.pdbx_strand_id
1 'polypeptide(L)'
;QSAHKWCLVTCFGYLGYKNARFGKIEAHESTTAWGREMLLRAKEIAETRGYSFIHGLTDSLWVKKKGAKREDYAELTRAIEKKTGLSVSLEGIYRWISFLPSRRDPKIGVPARFFGLFDTGKLKVRGLMVRKHDTPPFVKKALRAMLEILSQAQSRKGYGELLEKKVRPIVEAYMEKLMDGRMKPEELSILKRLSHDPLGYAHGTMTAAVAQELLARGIKLMPGESIQMIITDASAKDPSLRARALGFLDLPHAYDRQKYREIFLEAIKEIDLDCKILEHPKRKNVLAKVSGPQ
;
A
#
# COMPACT_ATOMS: atom_id res chain seq x y z
N GLN A 1 -11.11 -7.66 -26.35
CA GLN A 1 -10.57 -6.31 -26.05
C GLN A 1 -9.48 -6.30 -24.97
N SER A 2 -9.59 -7.06 -23.87
CA SER A 2 -8.58 -7.05 -22.78
C SER A 2 -7.16 -7.45 -23.22
N ALA A 3 -7.01 -8.43 -24.11
CA ALA A 3 -5.70 -8.86 -24.61
C ALA A 3 -4.94 -7.75 -25.35
N HIS A 4 -5.60 -7.04 -26.28
CA HIS A 4 -5.00 -5.92 -27.00
C HIS A 4 -4.54 -4.79 -26.07
N LYS A 5 -5.33 -4.48 -25.03
CA LYS A 5 -4.92 -3.51 -24.00
C LYS A 5 -3.64 -3.95 -23.28
N TRP A 6 -3.54 -5.22 -22.91
CA TRP A 6 -2.34 -5.75 -22.27
C TRP A 6 -1.14 -5.73 -23.21
N CYS A 7 -1.30 -6.10 -24.48
CA CYS A 7 -0.25 -5.99 -25.48
C CYS A 7 0.31 -4.57 -25.59
N LEU A 8 -0.56 -3.55 -25.66
CA LEU A 8 -0.13 -2.15 -25.75
C LEU A 8 0.66 -1.69 -24.51
N VAL A 9 0.19 -2.04 -23.30
CA VAL A 9 0.89 -1.71 -22.05
C VAL A 9 2.25 -2.42 -21.98
N THR A 10 2.32 -3.69 -22.40
CA THR A 10 3.57 -4.45 -22.44
C THR A 10 4.53 -3.90 -23.49
N CYS A 11 4.05 -3.47 -24.67
CA CYS A 11 4.88 -2.83 -25.69
C CYS A 11 5.58 -1.57 -25.15
N PHE A 12 4.88 -0.73 -24.40
CA PHE A 12 5.50 0.45 -23.77
C PHE A 12 6.63 0.07 -22.79
N GLY A 13 6.41 -0.94 -21.94
CA GLY A 13 7.43 -1.46 -21.02
C GLY A 13 8.61 -2.12 -21.75
N TYR A 14 8.34 -2.78 -22.87
CA TYR A 14 9.35 -3.42 -23.72
C TYR A 14 10.35 -2.41 -24.29
N LEU A 15 9.92 -1.20 -24.66
CA LEU A 15 10.80 -0.15 -25.18
C LEU A 15 11.92 0.24 -24.20
N GLY A 16 11.64 0.20 -22.89
CA GLY A 16 12.60 0.55 -21.83
C GLY A 16 13.38 -0.64 -21.26
N TYR A 17 13.13 -1.86 -21.72
CA TYR A 17 13.79 -3.06 -21.17
C TYR A 17 15.17 -3.26 -21.81
N LYS A 18 16.23 -3.29 -20.98
CA LYS A 18 17.63 -3.36 -21.44
C LYS A 18 17.94 -4.54 -22.38
N ASN A 19 17.25 -5.68 -22.21
CA ASN A 19 17.49 -6.89 -23.01
C ASN A 19 16.42 -7.10 -24.10
N ALA A 20 15.57 -6.11 -24.36
CA ALA A 20 14.59 -6.19 -25.43
C ALA A 20 15.28 -6.07 -26.80
N ARG A 21 15.04 -7.04 -27.68
CA ARG A 21 15.59 -7.07 -29.05
C ARG A 21 15.28 -5.80 -29.85
N PHE A 22 14.09 -5.23 -29.66
CA PHE A 22 13.67 -3.96 -30.27
C PHE A 22 13.44 -2.85 -29.22
N GLY A 23 14.10 -2.95 -28.06
CA GLY A 23 14.09 -1.91 -27.04
C GLY A 23 14.81 -0.66 -27.53
N LYS A 24 14.23 0.51 -27.29
CA LYS A 24 14.83 1.81 -27.64
C LYS A 24 14.49 2.82 -26.55
N ILE A 25 15.49 3.18 -25.74
CA ILE A 25 15.32 4.04 -24.57
C ILE A 25 14.75 5.40 -24.99
N GLU A 26 15.23 5.96 -26.10
CA GLU A 26 14.77 7.23 -26.64
C GLU A 26 13.29 7.19 -27.03
N ALA A 27 12.80 6.05 -27.51
CA ALA A 27 11.38 5.85 -27.81
C ALA A 27 10.53 5.76 -26.54
N HIS A 28 11.05 5.10 -25.48
CA HIS A 28 10.42 5.06 -24.17
C HIS A 28 10.33 6.46 -23.53
N GLU A 29 11.41 7.23 -23.59
CA GLU A 29 11.49 8.61 -23.12
C GLU A 29 10.57 9.53 -23.91
N SER A 30 10.57 9.44 -25.24
CA SER A 30 9.69 10.23 -26.12
C SER A 30 8.21 9.97 -25.82
N THR A 31 7.83 8.70 -25.64
CA THR A 31 6.47 8.32 -25.28
C THR A 31 6.08 8.88 -23.91
N THR A 32 6.99 8.82 -22.94
CA THR A 32 6.77 9.36 -21.59
C THR A 32 6.65 10.89 -21.60
N ALA A 33 7.49 11.58 -22.38
CA ALA A 33 7.44 13.02 -22.56
C ALA A 33 6.11 13.45 -23.18
N TRP A 34 5.64 12.74 -24.22
CA TRP A 34 4.35 13.00 -24.83
C TRP A 34 3.18 12.74 -23.87
N GLY A 35 3.22 11.64 -23.11
CA GLY A 35 2.22 11.35 -22.08
C GLY A 35 2.14 12.45 -21.02
N ARG A 36 3.29 12.97 -20.58
CA ARG A 36 3.38 14.09 -19.65
C ARG A 36 2.79 15.38 -20.23
N GLU A 37 3.12 15.71 -21.48
CA GLU A 37 2.56 16.87 -22.18
C GLU A 37 1.03 16.80 -22.26
N MET A 38 0.48 15.62 -22.58
CA MET A 38 -0.98 15.44 -22.63
C MET A 38 -1.65 15.59 -21.27
N LEU A 39 -1.01 15.13 -20.18
CA LEU A 39 -1.50 15.36 -18.82
C LEU A 39 -1.48 16.84 -18.42
N LEU A 40 -0.43 17.57 -18.80
CA LEU A 40 -0.33 19.01 -18.54
C LEU A 40 -1.42 19.78 -19.28
N ARG A 41 -1.66 19.47 -20.56
CA ARG A 41 -2.79 20.04 -21.31
C ARG A 41 -4.13 19.73 -20.68
N ALA A 42 -4.35 18.47 -20.25
CA ALA A 42 -5.58 18.08 -19.57
C ALA A 42 -5.78 18.87 -18.26
N LYS A 43 -4.71 19.11 -17.49
CA LYS A 43 -4.72 19.95 -16.30
C LYS A 43 -5.09 21.39 -16.63
N GLU A 44 -4.45 22.01 -17.62
CA GLU A 44 -4.72 23.39 -18.03
C GLU A 44 -6.17 23.58 -18.48
N ILE A 45 -6.71 22.61 -19.24
CA ILE A 45 -8.13 22.63 -19.67
C ILE A 45 -9.06 22.58 -18.46
N ALA A 46 -8.74 21.77 -17.45
CA ALA A 46 -9.52 21.70 -16.22
C ALA A 46 -9.46 23.03 -15.44
N GLU A 47 -8.25 23.60 -15.27
CA GLU A 47 -8.04 24.86 -14.57
C GLU A 47 -8.76 26.03 -15.25
N THR A 48 -8.69 26.12 -16.58
CA THR A 48 -9.39 27.15 -17.37
C THR A 48 -10.91 27.07 -17.22
N ARG A 49 -11.45 25.88 -16.90
CA ARG A 49 -12.90 25.65 -16.67
C ARG A 49 -13.32 25.79 -15.20
N GLY A 50 -12.42 26.30 -14.36
CA GLY A 50 -12.66 26.57 -12.94
C GLY A 50 -12.54 25.33 -12.04
N TYR A 51 -11.85 24.27 -12.49
CA TYR A 51 -11.50 23.14 -11.64
C TYR A 51 -10.16 23.36 -10.96
N SER A 52 -10.07 23.06 -9.67
CA SER A 52 -8.80 22.96 -8.96
C SER A 52 -8.16 21.60 -9.23
N PHE A 53 -6.89 21.59 -9.62
CA PHE A 53 -6.07 20.39 -9.65
C PHE A 53 -5.77 19.91 -8.23
N ILE A 54 -5.98 18.61 -7.98
CA ILE A 54 -5.76 18.00 -6.65
C ILE A 54 -4.56 17.05 -6.70
N HIS A 55 -4.51 16.17 -7.71
CA HIS A 55 -3.46 15.16 -7.82
C HIS A 55 -3.36 14.61 -9.24
N GLY A 56 -2.24 14.00 -9.60
CA GLY A 56 -2.02 13.38 -10.90
C GLY A 56 -1.08 12.18 -10.84
N LEU A 57 -1.37 11.16 -11.66
CA LEU A 57 -0.48 10.06 -12.01
C LEU A 57 -0.12 10.14 -13.49
N THR A 58 0.70 9.20 -13.96
CA THR A 58 1.10 9.07 -15.37
C THR A 58 -0.05 8.90 -16.35
N ASP A 59 -1.23 8.49 -15.89
CA ASP A 59 -2.40 8.18 -16.73
C ASP A 59 -3.74 8.72 -16.18
N SER A 60 -3.71 9.50 -15.10
CA SER A 60 -4.93 9.90 -14.41
C SER A 60 -4.82 11.23 -13.67
N LEU A 61 -5.93 11.94 -13.59
CA LEU A 61 -6.03 13.28 -13.02
C LEU A 61 -7.17 13.34 -11.99
N TRP A 62 -6.92 13.97 -10.86
CA TRP A 62 -7.93 14.28 -9.84
C TRP A 62 -8.14 15.78 -9.81
N VAL A 63 -9.38 16.19 -10.07
CA VAL A 63 -9.78 17.60 -10.13
C VAL A 63 -11.06 17.83 -9.33
N LYS A 64 -11.22 19.03 -8.80
CA LYS A 64 -12.34 19.41 -7.94
C LYS A 64 -12.94 20.73 -8.40
N LYS A 65 -14.26 20.82 -8.48
CA LYS A 65 -14.99 22.08 -8.67
C LYS A 65 -16.18 22.11 -7.71
N LYS A 66 -16.36 23.24 -7.02
CA LYS A 66 -17.43 23.40 -6.02
C LYS A 66 -18.79 23.32 -6.71
N GLY A 67 -19.68 22.44 -6.23
CA GLY A 67 -21.01 22.26 -6.80
C GLY A 67 -21.07 21.51 -8.14
N ALA A 68 -19.95 20.98 -8.62
CA ALA A 68 -19.93 20.22 -9.87
C ALA A 68 -20.69 18.89 -9.74
N LYS A 69 -21.49 18.59 -10.75
CA LYS A 69 -22.22 17.34 -10.93
C LYS A 69 -21.47 16.44 -11.90
N ARG A 70 -21.96 15.21 -12.07
CA ARG A 70 -21.35 14.21 -12.95
C ARG A 70 -21.28 14.67 -14.40
N GLU A 71 -22.27 15.43 -14.84
CA GLU A 71 -22.36 15.99 -16.18
C GLU A 71 -21.23 16.98 -16.46
N ASP A 72 -20.84 17.79 -15.47
CA ASP A 72 -19.74 18.75 -15.59
C ASP A 72 -18.40 18.02 -15.83
N TYR A 73 -18.18 16.91 -15.11
CA TYR A 73 -16.99 16.07 -15.30
C TYR A 73 -17.01 15.36 -16.66
N ALA A 74 -18.18 14.90 -17.13
CA ALA A 74 -18.32 14.31 -18.46
C ALA A 74 -18.10 15.34 -19.60
N GLU A 75 -18.47 16.60 -19.37
CA GLU A 75 -18.15 17.67 -20.31
C GLU A 75 -16.64 17.96 -20.32
N LEU A 76 -16.00 17.96 -19.15
CA LEU A 76 -14.56 18.11 -19.04
C LEU A 76 -13.81 16.99 -19.80
N THR A 77 -14.24 15.72 -19.68
CA THR A 77 -13.60 14.62 -20.43
C THR A 77 -13.72 14.81 -21.94
N ARG A 78 -14.91 15.22 -22.44
CA ARG A 78 -15.10 15.55 -23.87
C ARG A 78 -14.23 16.71 -24.33
N ALA A 79 -14.08 17.74 -23.50
CA ALA A 79 -13.25 18.90 -23.81
C ALA A 79 -11.76 18.54 -23.87
N ILE A 80 -11.30 17.66 -22.98
CA ILE A 80 -9.93 17.13 -22.99
C ILE A 80 -9.73 16.29 -24.25
N GLU A 81 -10.60 15.32 -24.52
CA GLU A 81 -10.51 14.43 -25.69
C GLU A 81 -10.49 15.21 -27.01
N LYS A 82 -11.33 16.26 -27.15
CA LYS A 82 -11.33 17.14 -28.33
C LYS A 82 -10.00 17.86 -28.54
N LYS A 83 -9.30 18.24 -27.47
CA LYS A 83 -8.03 19.01 -27.54
C LYS A 83 -6.78 18.13 -27.59
N THR A 84 -6.80 16.96 -26.97
CA THR A 84 -5.64 16.07 -26.89
C THR A 84 -5.70 14.93 -27.91
N GLY A 85 -6.89 14.62 -28.45
CA GLY A 85 -7.12 13.43 -29.28
C GLY A 85 -7.08 12.12 -28.51
N LEU A 86 -6.95 12.17 -27.18
CA LEU A 86 -6.88 10.98 -26.32
C LEU A 86 -8.23 10.72 -25.66
N SER A 87 -8.69 9.47 -25.73
CA SER A 87 -9.92 9.08 -25.05
C SER A 87 -9.74 9.10 -23.54
N VAL A 88 -10.56 9.90 -22.86
CA VAL A 88 -10.54 10.06 -21.40
C VAL A 88 -11.86 9.56 -20.84
N SER A 89 -11.76 8.71 -19.81
CA SER A 89 -12.94 8.18 -19.10
C SER A 89 -13.03 8.74 -17.70
N LEU A 90 -14.26 9.09 -17.28
CA LEU A 90 -14.55 9.42 -15.90
C LEU A 90 -14.62 8.13 -15.08
N GLU A 91 -13.58 7.84 -14.30
CA GLU A 91 -13.55 6.64 -13.45
C GLU A 91 -14.62 6.68 -12.34
N GLY A 92 -14.81 7.85 -11.72
CA GLY A 92 -15.80 8.04 -10.67
C GLY A 92 -15.60 9.34 -9.89
N ILE A 93 -16.60 9.71 -9.10
CA ILE A 93 -16.59 10.90 -8.26
C ILE A 93 -16.37 10.46 -6.81
N TYR A 94 -15.38 11.05 -6.15
CA TYR A 94 -15.10 10.73 -4.75
C TYR A 94 -15.98 11.57 -3.83
N ARG A 95 -16.62 10.90 -2.86
CA ARG A 95 -17.17 11.58 -1.68
C ARG A 95 -16.04 12.18 -0.86
N TRP A 96 -14.98 11.41 -0.67
CA TRP A 96 -13.75 11.84 -0.04
C TRP A 96 -12.57 10.99 -0.54
N ILE A 97 -11.38 11.58 -0.51
CA ILE A 97 -10.12 10.92 -0.87
C ILE A 97 -9.00 11.51 -0.03
N SER A 98 -8.04 10.68 0.36
CA SER A 98 -6.82 11.08 1.06
C SER A 98 -5.60 10.58 0.31
N PHE A 99 -4.72 11.50 -0.03
CA PHE A 99 -3.40 11.23 -0.60
C PHE A 99 -2.38 11.20 0.54
N LEU A 100 -1.60 10.12 0.61
CA LEU A 100 -0.66 9.89 1.70
C LEU A 100 0.77 10.27 1.27
N PRO A 101 1.56 10.89 2.16
CA PRO A 101 2.97 11.18 1.87
C PRO A 101 3.80 9.90 1.76
N SER A 102 5.09 9.99 1.41
CA SER A 102 5.99 8.82 1.47
C SER A 102 6.13 8.28 2.89
N ARG A 103 6.43 6.97 3.00
CA ARG A 103 6.81 6.36 4.29
C ARG A 103 8.21 6.79 4.74
N ARG A 104 9.09 7.10 3.79
CA ARG A 104 10.51 7.42 4.04
C ARG A 104 10.74 8.91 4.23
N ASP A 105 9.99 9.74 3.52
CA ASP A 105 10.13 11.19 3.58
C ASP A 105 8.75 11.88 3.47
N PRO A 106 8.23 12.49 4.55
CA PRO A 106 6.97 13.21 4.52
C PRO A 106 6.91 14.34 3.48
N LYS A 107 8.07 14.88 3.05
CA LYS A 107 8.17 15.95 2.04
C LYS A 107 8.03 15.43 0.60
N ILE A 108 8.19 14.12 0.38
CA ILE A 108 8.05 13.50 -0.93
C ILE A 108 6.66 12.87 -1.03
N GLY A 109 5.81 13.42 -1.90
CA GLY A 109 4.56 12.76 -2.27
C GLY A 109 4.84 11.44 -2.99
N VAL A 110 4.19 10.34 -2.59
CA VAL A 110 4.19 9.11 -3.39
C VAL A 110 2.87 9.06 -4.14
N PRO A 111 2.86 9.35 -5.45
CA PRO A 111 1.61 9.59 -6.16
C PRO A 111 0.63 8.42 -6.07
N ALA A 112 1.14 7.19 -6.00
CA ALA A 112 0.35 5.97 -5.96
C ALA A 112 -0.13 5.54 -4.55
N ARG A 113 0.03 6.37 -3.50
CA ARG A 113 -0.46 6.07 -2.14
C ARG A 113 -1.68 6.93 -1.81
N PHE A 114 -2.86 6.35 -1.92
CA PHE A 114 -4.11 7.02 -1.56
C PHE A 114 -5.22 6.01 -1.27
N PHE A 115 -6.24 6.48 -0.58
CA PHE A 115 -7.50 5.78 -0.47
C PHE A 115 -8.65 6.77 -0.45
N GLY A 116 -9.82 6.35 -0.93
CA GLY A 116 -10.98 7.21 -1.03
C GLY A 116 -12.25 6.40 -1.26
N LEU A 117 -13.37 7.04 -0.95
CA LEU A 117 -14.70 6.49 -1.14
C LEU A 117 -15.36 7.18 -2.32
N PHE A 118 -15.80 6.41 -3.30
CA PHE A 118 -16.66 6.92 -4.36
C PHE A 118 -18.03 7.31 -3.82
N ASP A 119 -18.73 8.20 -4.50
CA ASP A 119 -20.14 8.53 -4.26
C ASP A 119 -21.05 7.28 -4.22
N THR A 120 -20.73 6.28 -5.05
CA THR A 120 -21.33 4.93 -5.09
C THR A 120 -21.12 4.09 -3.82
N GLY A 121 -20.29 4.54 -2.86
CA GLY A 121 -19.94 3.78 -1.66
C GLY A 121 -18.81 2.75 -1.88
N LYS A 122 -18.27 2.64 -3.10
CA LYS A 122 -17.14 1.76 -3.38
C LYS A 122 -15.84 2.39 -2.88
N LEU A 123 -15.10 1.65 -2.04
CA LEU A 123 -13.79 2.06 -1.57
C LEU A 123 -12.70 1.77 -2.61
N LYS A 124 -11.86 2.76 -2.92
CA LYS A 124 -10.66 2.61 -3.74
C LYS A 124 -9.42 2.81 -2.88
N VAL A 125 -8.51 1.84 -2.93
CA VAL A 125 -7.30 1.80 -2.12
C VAL A 125 -6.08 1.49 -3.00
N ARG A 126 -5.05 2.33 -2.93
CA ARG A 126 -3.80 2.20 -3.69
C ARG A 126 -2.59 2.44 -2.81
N GLY A 127 -1.59 1.57 -2.91
CA GLY A 127 -0.29 1.74 -2.22
C GLY A 127 -0.28 1.53 -0.71
N LEU A 128 -1.43 1.26 -0.08
CA LEU A 128 -1.55 0.91 1.35
C LEU A 128 -1.17 -0.56 1.62
N MET A 129 -0.77 -0.86 2.86
CA MET A 129 -0.37 -2.18 3.34
C MET A 129 -1.46 -3.24 3.13
N VAL A 130 -2.75 -2.88 3.22
CA VAL A 130 -3.87 -3.80 2.95
C VAL A 130 -3.83 -4.44 1.55
N ARG A 131 -3.17 -3.78 0.59
CA ARG A 131 -3.00 -4.22 -0.81
C ARG A 131 -1.64 -4.87 -1.09
N LYS A 132 -0.68 -4.82 -0.16
CA LYS A 132 0.67 -5.36 -0.36
C LYS A 132 0.71 -6.86 -0.06
N HIS A 133 1.37 -7.63 -0.92
CA HIS A 133 1.44 -9.09 -0.77
C HIS A 133 2.18 -9.50 0.52
N ASP A 134 3.24 -8.77 0.86
CA ASP A 134 4.13 -9.03 1.99
C ASP A 134 3.62 -8.48 3.34
N THR A 135 2.39 -7.95 3.39
CA THR A 135 1.79 -7.54 4.66
C THR A 135 1.14 -8.74 5.37
N PRO A 136 1.38 -8.95 6.68
CA PRO A 136 0.79 -10.04 7.44
C PRO A 136 -0.74 -10.09 7.33
N PRO A 137 -1.35 -11.30 7.26
CA PRO A 137 -2.80 -11.44 7.18
C PRO A 137 -3.56 -10.73 8.29
N PHE A 138 -3.08 -10.74 9.54
CA PHE A 138 -3.76 -10.04 10.63
C PHE A 138 -3.85 -8.53 10.40
N VAL A 139 -2.77 -7.92 9.90
CA VAL A 139 -2.74 -6.48 9.57
C VAL A 139 -3.72 -6.18 8.44
N LYS A 140 -3.76 -7.03 7.41
CA LYS A 140 -4.74 -6.88 6.32
C LYS A 140 -6.18 -6.99 6.83
N LYS A 141 -6.47 -7.94 7.71
CA LYS A 141 -7.79 -8.16 8.29
C LYS A 141 -8.22 -6.97 9.14
N ALA A 142 -7.34 -6.49 10.01
CA ALA A 142 -7.57 -5.28 10.80
C ALA A 142 -7.81 -4.07 9.88
N LEU A 143 -6.92 -3.78 8.93
CA LEU A 143 -7.06 -2.64 8.00
C LEU A 143 -8.37 -2.69 7.20
N ARG A 144 -8.81 -3.87 6.75
CA ARG A 144 -10.11 -4.01 6.05
C ARG A 144 -11.29 -3.64 6.94
N ALA A 145 -11.34 -4.18 8.15
CA ALA A 145 -12.41 -3.88 9.11
C ALA A 145 -12.45 -2.39 9.46
N MET A 146 -11.28 -1.77 9.66
CA MET A 146 -11.17 -0.35 9.94
C MET A 146 -11.63 0.50 8.74
N LEU A 147 -11.20 0.18 7.53
CA LEU A 147 -11.59 0.88 6.30
C LEU A 147 -13.09 0.75 6.01
N GLU A 148 -13.68 -0.40 6.30
CA GLU A 148 -15.12 -0.64 6.16
C GLU A 148 -15.93 0.29 7.08
N ILE A 149 -15.51 0.44 8.34
CA ILE A 149 -16.12 1.40 9.26
C ILE A 149 -15.94 2.83 8.75
N LEU A 150 -14.73 3.20 8.32
CA LEU A 150 -14.43 4.54 7.85
C LEU A 150 -15.16 4.90 6.55
N SER A 151 -15.57 3.91 5.74
CA SER A 151 -16.41 4.12 4.56
C SER A 151 -17.79 4.71 4.89
N GLN A 152 -18.24 4.61 6.14
CA GLN A 152 -19.50 5.21 6.60
C GLN A 152 -19.38 6.73 6.81
N ALA A 153 -18.17 7.29 6.78
CA ALA A 153 -17.94 8.72 7.00
C ALA A 153 -18.54 9.57 5.88
N GLN A 154 -19.37 10.54 6.26
CA GLN A 154 -19.95 11.53 5.34
C GLN A 154 -19.24 12.89 5.39
N SER A 155 -18.42 13.12 6.42
CA SER A 155 -17.69 14.38 6.62
C SER A 155 -16.37 14.11 7.32
N ARG A 156 -15.46 15.10 7.30
CA ARG A 156 -14.19 15.01 8.04
C ARG A 156 -14.41 14.83 9.55
N LYS A 157 -15.41 15.53 10.12
CA LYS A 157 -15.79 15.36 11.53
C LYS A 157 -16.27 13.94 11.82
N GLY A 158 -17.17 13.42 10.98
CA GLY A 158 -17.68 12.04 11.11
C GLY A 158 -16.58 10.98 10.96
N TYR A 159 -15.60 11.21 10.09
CA TYR A 159 -14.41 10.35 9.96
C TYR A 159 -13.65 10.27 11.29
N GLY A 160 -13.37 11.42 11.91
CA GLY A 160 -12.70 11.50 13.20
C GLY A 160 -13.49 10.87 14.35
N GLU A 161 -14.83 10.93 14.32
CA GLU A 161 -15.68 10.25 15.32
C GLU A 161 -15.67 8.73 15.15
N LEU A 162 -15.70 8.22 13.91
CA LEU A 162 -15.60 6.79 13.60
C LEU A 162 -14.24 6.22 13.99
N LEU A 163 -13.16 6.97 13.72
CA LEU A 163 -11.80 6.60 14.15
C LEU A 163 -11.76 6.35 15.66
N GLU A 164 -12.38 7.24 16.44
CA GLU A 164 -12.29 7.23 17.89
C GLU A 164 -13.23 6.22 18.55
N LYS A 165 -14.49 6.14 18.09
CA LYS A 165 -15.53 5.33 18.74
C LYS A 165 -15.60 3.88 18.25
N LYS A 166 -15.28 3.64 16.96
CA LYS A 166 -15.49 2.33 16.33
C LYS A 166 -14.17 1.67 15.89
N VAL A 167 -13.21 2.44 15.39
CA VAL A 167 -11.92 1.91 14.91
C VAL A 167 -10.95 1.65 16.08
N ARG A 168 -10.87 2.56 17.06
CA ARG A 168 -9.98 2.41 18.21
C ARG A 168 -10.16 1.07 18.96
N PRO A 169 -11.37 0.61 19.31
CA PRO A 169 -11.54 -0.67 20.01
C PRO A 169 -11.02 -1.86 19.19
N ILE A 170 -11.11 -1.81 17.86
CA ILE A 170 -10.56 -2.84 16.98
C ILE A 170 -9.03 -2.85 17.07
N VAL A 171 -8.40 -1.68 16.99
CA VAL A 171 -6.95 -1.55 17.15
C VAL A 171 -6.49 -2.11 18.48
N GLU A 172 -7.18 -1.78 19.56
CA GLU A 172 -6.89 -2.26 20.92
C GLU A 172 -7.00 -3.78 21.01
N ALA A 173 -8.10 -4.37 20.51
CA ALA A 173 -8.30 -5.83 20.51
C ALA A 173 -7.22 -6.60 19.71
N TYR A 174 -6.83 -6.11 18.53
CA TYR A 174 -5.75 -6.73 17.75
C TYR A 174 -4.38 -6.56 18.43
N MET A 175 -4.14 -5.40 19.07
CA MET A 175 -2.90 -5.15 19.79
C MET A 175 -2.78 -6.05 21.02
N GLU A 176 -3.85 -6.22 21.79
CA GLU A 176 -3.92 -7.12 22.94
C GLU A 176 -3.65 -8.57 22.51
N LYS A 177 -4.40 -9.07 21.52
CA LYS A 177 -4.20 -10.43 20.98
C LYS A 177 -2.75 -10.66 20.51
N LEU A 178 -2.14 -9.65 19.89
CA LEU A 178 -0.75 -9.68 19.43
C LEU A 178 0.24 -9.72 20.60
N MET A 179 0.06 -8.88 21.61
CA MET A 179 0.98 -8.78 22.74
C MET A 179 0.87 -9.97 23.71
N ASP A 180 -0.29 -10.62 23.77
CA ASP A 180 -0.51 -11.82 24.58
C ASP A 180 0.08 -13.09 23.96
N GLY A 181 0.59 -13.04 22.73
CA GLY A 181 1.06 -14.24 22.04
C GLY A 181 -0.07 -15.11 21.46
N ARG A 182 -1.32 -14.62 21.41
CA ARG A 182 -2.51 -15.38 20.99
C ARG A 182 -2.74 -15.39 19.48
N MET A 183 -1.84 -14.82 18.70
CA MET A 183 -1.90 -14.82 17.24
C MET A 183 -1.44 -16.15 16.67
N LYS A 184 -2.20 -16.70 15.72
CA LYS A 184 -1.78 -17.93 15.05
C LYS A 184 -0.60 -17.64 14.10
N PRO A 185 0.31 -18.61 13.89
CA PRO A 185 1.42 -18.46 12.94
C PRO A 185 0.98 -17.99 11.55
N GLU A 186 -0.12 -18.54 11.02
CA GLU A 186 -0.61 -18.22 9.68
C GLU A 186 -1.06 -16.74 9.58
N GLU A 187 -1.59 -16.20 10.68
CA GLU A 187 -2.02 -14.80 10.78
C GLU A 187 -0.82 -13.83 10.71
N LEU A 188 0.37 -14.28 11.11
CA LEU A 188 1.62 -13.51 11.20
C LEU A 188 2.52 -13.68 9.96
N SER A 189 2.20 -14.65 9.11
CA SER A 189 3.00 -14.99 7.93
C SER A 189 3.28 -13.79 7.02
N ILE A 190 4.52 -13.65 6.58
CA ILE A 190 4.99 -12.65 5.63
C ILE A 190 5.42 -13.37 4.37
N LEU A 191 4.78 -13.05 3.25
CA LEU A 191 5.13 -13.61 1.95
C LEU A 191 6.26 -12.77 1.32
N LYS A 192 7.39 -13.40 0.98
CA LYS A 192 8.49 -12.77 0.25
C LYS A 192 8.78 -13.51 -1.04
N ARG A 193 8.85 -12.76 -2.14
CA ARG A 193 9.25 -13.29 -3.44
C ARG A 193 10.77 -13.29 -3.56
N LEU A 194 11.33 -14.43 -3.97
CA LEU A 194 12.75 -14.57 -4.24
C LEU A 194 13.04 -13.94 -5.61
N SER A 195 13.93 -12.96 -5.66
CA SER A 195 14.31 -12.24 -6.88
C SER A 195 15.60 -12.76 -7.51
N HIS A 196 16.41 -13.46 -6.73
CA HIS A 196 17.67 -14.07 -7.16
C HIS A 196 17.71 -15.52 -6.72
N ASP A 197 18.73 -16.23 -7.21
CA ASP A 197 19.05 -17.55 -6.71
C ASP A 197 19.23 -17.50 -5.18
N PRO A 198 18.53 -18.35 -4.41
CA PRO A 198 18.75 -18.58 -2.99
C PRO A 198 20.23 -18.65 -2.54
N LEU A 199 21.11 -19.23 -3.37
CA LEU A 199 22.55 -19.35 -3.11
C LEU A 199 23.33 -18.06 -3.42
N GLY A 200 22.76 -17.15 -4.21
CA GLY A 200 23.34 -15.85 -4.57
C GLY A 200 23.04 -14.73 -3.55
N TYR A 201 22.29 -15.00 -2.47
CA TYR A 201 22.02 -14.01 -1.43
C TYR A 201 23.25 -13.82 -0.52
N ALA A 202 24.12 -12.88 -0.88
CA ALA A 202 25.32 -12.55 -0.10
C ALA A 202 25.03 -11.81 1.24
N HIS A 203 23.80 -11.36 1.48
CA HIS A 203 23.46 -10.51 2.63
C HIS A 203 22.55 -11.22 3.63
N GLY A 204 22.87 -11.12 4.93
CA GLY A 204 22.16 -11.68 6.09
C GLY A 204 20.77 -11.10 6.38
N THR A 205 19.95 -10.97 5.33
CA THR A 205 18.55 -10.58 5.40
C THR A 205 17.69 -11.75 5.90
N MET A 206 16.55 -11.44 6.52
CA MET A 206 15.58 -12.46 6.97
C MET A 206 15.14 -13.39 5.82
N THR A 207 14.93 -12.84 4.62
CA THR A 207 14.57 -13.62 3.43
C THR A 207 15.65 -14.63 3.06
N ALA A 208 16.92 -14.22 3.10
CA ALA A 208 18.05 -15.09 2.81
C ALA A 208 18.20 -16.19 3.86
N ALA A 209 18.08 -15.84 5.15
CA ALA A 209 18.11 -16.80 6.24
C ALA A 209 17.04 -17.90 6.09
N VAL A 210 15.80 -17.52 5.78
CA VAL A 210 14.71 -18.49 5.57
C VAL A 210 14.88 -19.29 4.27
N ALA A 211 15.43 -18.69 3.21
CA ALA A 211 15.75 -19.44 1.98
C ALA A 211 16.82 -20.50 2.23
N GLN A 212 17.87 -20.18 2.98
CA GLN A 212 18.91 -21.12 3.40
C GLN A 212 18.35 -22.21 4.33
N GLU A 213 17.46 -21.84 5.25
CA GLU A 213 16.73 -22.78 6.11
C GLU A 213 15.98 -23.85 5.31
N LEU A 214 15.30 -23.43 4.23
CA LEU A 214 14.54 -24.32 3.34
C LEU A 214 15.46 -25.19 2.47
N LEU A 215 16.55 -24.62 1.92
CA LEU A 215 17.55 -25.37 1.16
C LEU A 215 18.22 -26.46 2.01
N ALA A 216 18.59 -26.14 3.24
CA ALA A 216 19.20 -27.10 4.19
C ALA A 216 18.27 -28.28 4.51
N ARG A 217 16.94 -28.07 4.36
CA ARG A 217 15.91 -29.12 4.49
C ARG A 217 15.62 -29.86 3.18
N GLY A 218 16.42 -29.64 2.14
CA GLY A 218 16.28 -30.29 0.84
C GLY A 218 15.18 -29.72 -0.06
N ILE A 219 14.59 -28.57 0.30
CA ILE A 219 13.59 -27.91 -0.55
C ILE A 219 14.31 -27.13 -1.63
N LYS A 220 14.08 -27.50 -2.89
CA LYS A 220 14.56 -26.75 -4.04
C LYS A 220 13.73 -25.47 -4.19
N LEU A 221 14.42 -24.34 -4.30
CA LEU A 221 13.83 -23.03 -4.46
C LEU A 221 14.31 -22.41 -5.78
N MET A 222 13.38 -21.82 -6.54
CA MET A 222 13.66 -21.19 -7.83
C MET A 222 13.46 -19.67 -7.76
N PRO A 223 14.24 -18.88 -8.52
CA PRO A 223 13.98 -17.46 -8.70
C PRO A 223 12.54 -17.21 -9.17
N GLY A 224 11.85 -16.28 -8.53
CA GLY A 224 10.46 -15.95 -8.80
C GLY A 224 9.46 -16.66 -7.90
N GLU A 225 9.84 -17.70 -7.16
CA GLU A 225 9.00 -18.35 -6.14
C GLU A 225 8.80 -17.46 -4.92
N SER A 226 7.78 -17.79 -4.11
CA SER A 226 7.47 -17.05 -2.89
C SER A 226 7.60 -17.95 -1.66
N ILE A 227 8.29 -17.45 -0.64
CA ILE A 227 8.43 -18.10 0.66
C ILE A 227 7.54 -17.41 1.69
N GLN A 228 7.03 -18.19 2.64
CA GLN A 228 6.27 -17.67 3.78
C GLN A 228 7.14 -17.77 5.03
N MET A 229 7.31 -16.64 5.71
CA MET A 229 8.16 -16.54 6.89
C MET A 229 7.43 -15.88 8.07
N ILE A 230 7.86 -16.21 9.30
CA ILE A 230 7.48 -15.51 10.53
C ILE A 230 8.73 -14.90 11.14
N ILE A 231 8.61 -13.67 11.65
CA ILE A 231 9.69 -13.01 12.40
C ILE A 231 9.67 -13.52 13.84
N THR A 232 10.79 -14.11 14.27
CA THR A 232 10.95 -14.73 15.59
C THR A 232 11.73 -13.82 16.56
N ASP A 233 12.84 -13.23 16.10
CA ASP A 233 13.58 -12.20 16.84
C ASP A 233 14.30 -11.27 15.85
N ALA A 234 13.68 -10.14 15.51
CA ALA A 234 14.25 -9.23 14.51
C ALA A 234 15.62 -8.65 14.90
N SER A 235 15.98 -8.69 16.18
CA SER A 235 17.20 -8.13 16.74
C SER A 235 18.32 -9.14 16.94
N ALA A 236 18.06 -10.44 16.73
CA ALA A 236 19.05 -11.49 16.92
C ALA A 236 20.36 -11.20 16.17
N LYS A 237 21.51 -11.47 16.80
CA LYS A 237 22.83 -11.31 16.16
C LYS A 237 22.99 -12.28 15.00
N ASP A 238 22.55 -13.51 15.18
CA ASP A 238 22.49 -14.52 14.13
C ASP A 238 21.25 -14.28 13.23
N PRO A 239 21.43 -14.02 11.92
CA PRO A 239 20.33 -13.89 10.98
C PRO A 239 19.39 -15.10 10.91
N SER A 240 19.89 -16.32 11.19
CA SER A 240 19.10 -17.56 11.14
C SER A 240 17.98 -17.60 12.18
N LEU A 241 18.15 -16.88 13.29
CA LEU A 241 17.18 -16.79 14.38
C LEU A 241 16.17 -15.66 14.18
N ARG A 242 16.37 -14.80 13.18
CA ARG A 242 15.52 -13.61 12.97
C ARG A 242 14.16 -13.94 12.39
N ALA A 243 14.10 -14.95 11.52
CA ALA A 243 12.88 -15.40 10.90
C ALA A 243 12.94 -16.88 10.57
N ARG A 244 11.78 -17.53 10.54
CA ARG A 244 11.63 -18.96 10.27
C ARG A 244 10.59 -19.21 9.19
N ALA A 245 10.79 -20.26 8.40
CA ALA A 245 9.82 -20.73 7.42
C ALA A 245 8.53 -21.19 8.13
N LEU A 246 7.36 -20.73 7.65
CA LEU A 246 6.07 -21.03 8.27
C LEU A 246 5.81 -22.55 8.39
N GLY A 247 6.16 -23.32 7.36
CA GLY A 247 5.90 -24.76 7.30
C GLY A 247 6.73 -25.63 8.26
N PHE A 248 7.73 -25.05 8.94
CA PHE A 248 8.67 -25.76 9.81
C PHE A 248 8.76 -25.14 11.21
N LEU A 249 7.66 -24.53 11.66
CA LEU A 249 7.55 -24.01 13.01
C LEU A 249 7.14 -25.13 13.96
N ASP A 250 8.09 -25.64 14.73
CA ASP A 250 7.80 -26.49 15.88
C ASP A 250 7.19 -25.63 16.99
N LEU A 251 6.04 -26.01 17.55
CA LEU A 251 5.33 -25.19 18.54
C LEU A 251 6.00 -25.23 19.94
N PRO A 252 5.96 -24.14 20.73
CA PRO A 252 5.48 -22.80 20.42
C PRO A 252 6.66 -21.82 20.30
N HIS A 253 7.20 -21.63 19.10
CA HIS A 253 8.15 -20.53 18.91
C HIS A 253 7.43 -19.19 19.16
N ALA A 254 7.95 -18.42 20.11
CA ALA A 254 7.54 -17.04 20.31
C ALA A 254 7.89 -16.25 19.04
N TYR A 255 6.89 -15.55 18.48
CA TYR A 255 7.14 -14.57 17.43
C TYR A 255 7.56 -13.24 18.07
N ASP A 256 8.25 -12.39 17.29
CA ASP A 256 8.68 -11.08 17.75
C ASP A 256 7.50 -10.12 17.88
N ARG A 257 6.88 -10.10 19.06
CA ARG A 257 5.70 -9.28 19.37
C ARG A 257 5.96 -7.81 19.13
N GLN A 258 7.15 -7.33 19.48
CA GLN A 258 7.51 -5.92 19.33
C GLN A 258 7.64 -5.56 17.85
N LYS A 259 8.26 -6.43 17.04
CA LYS A 259 8.39 -6.16 15.61
C LYS A 259 7.04 -6.17 14.91
N TYR A 260 6.17 -7.12 15.22
CA TYR A 260 4.81 -7.13 14.66
C TYR A 260 3.98 -5.94 15.15
N ARG A 261 4.20 -5.46 16.37
CA ARG A 261 3.58 -4.24 16.88
C ARG A 261 4.01 -3.02 16.08
N GLU A 262 5.29 -2.86 15.77
CA GLU A 262 5.78 -1.79 14.89
C GLU A 262 5.10 -1.82 13.53
N ILE A 263 5.07 -3.00 12.88
CA ILE A 263 4.42 -3.20 11.59
C ILE A 263 2.95 -2.79 11.66
N PHE A 264 2.24 -3.16 12.73
CA PHE A 264 0.84 -2.84 12.90
C PHE A 264 0.61 -1.34 13.15
N LEU A 265 1.45 -0.69 13.95
CA LEU A 265 1.39 0.77 14.17
C LEU A 265 1.65 1.54 12.87
N GLU A 266 2.60 1.10 12.04
CA GLU A 266 2.84 1.69 10.73
C GLU A 266 1.64 1.55 9.80
N ALA A 267 0.93 0.42 9.86
CA ALA A 267 -0.30 0.22 9.11
C ALA A 267 -1.42 1.17 9.58
N ILE A 268 -1.60 1.33 10.90
CA ILE A 268 -2.61 2.23 11.47
C ILE A 268 -2.36 3.69 11.06
N LYS A 269 -1.10 4.13 11.01
CA LYS A 269 -0.72 5.47 10.53
C LYS A 269 -1.24 5.77 9.12
N GLU A 270 -1.43 4.76 8.26
CA GLU A 270 -1.94 4.99 6.90
C GLU A 270 -3.41 5.45 6.87
N ILE A 271 -4.18 5.21 7.94
CA ILE A 271 -5.61 5.52 8.00
C ILE A 271 -5.99 6.48 9.14
N ASP A 272 -5.12 6.66 10.15
CA ASP A 272 -5.31 7.59 11.27
C ASP A 272 -4.98 9.03 10.88
N LEU A 273 -5.77 9.60 9.96
CA LEU A 273 -5.52 10.91 9.34
C LEU A 273 -5.59 12.10 10.31
N ASP A 274 -6.16 11.92 11.50
CA ASP A 274 -6.32 12.95 12.54
C ASP A 274 -5.43 12.68 13.77
N CYS A 275 -4.52 11.70 13.67
CA CYS A 275 -3.70 11.21 14.79
C CYS A 275 -4.51 10.80 16.05
N LYS A 276 -5.81 10.54 15.88
CA LYS A 276 -6.72 10.28 16.98
C LYS A 276 -6.44 8.95 17.64
N ILE A 277 -5.95 7.95 16.92
CA ILE A 277 -5.66 6.64 17.47
C ILE A 277 -4.28 6.67 18.17
N LEU A 278 -3.28 7.26 17.51
CA LEU A 278 -1.88 7.12 17.92
C LEU A 278 -1.40 8.16 18.94
N GLU A 279 -1.93 9.39 18.93
CA GLU A 279 -1.49 10.50 19.80
C GLU A 279 -2.42 10.73 21.01
N HIS A 280 -3.46 9.91 21.20
CA HIS A 280 -4.45 10.11 22.26
C HIS A 280 -3.82 10.08 23.67
N PRO A 281 -4.12 11.05 24.57
CA PRO A 281 -3.43 11.22 25.87
C PRO A 281 -3.49 10.01 26.81
N LYS A 282 -4.50 9.15 26.69
CA LYS A 282 -4.58 7.86 27.41
C LYS A 282 -3.39 6.91 27.12
N ARG A 283 -2.60 7.16 26.07
CA ARG A 283 -1.35 6.44 25.79
C ARG A 283 -0.14 6.87 26.61
N LYS A 284 -0.09 8.04 27.26
CA LYS A 284 1.03 8.32 28.19
C LYS A 284 1.10 7.25 29.29
N ASN A 285 -0.05 6.72 29.72
CA ASN A 285 -0.11 5.71 30.77
C ASN A 285 0.02 4.26 30.28
N VAL A 286 -0.38 3.95 29.03
CA VAL A 286 -0.25 2.58 28.46
C VAL A 286 1.13 2.35 27.85
N LEU A 287 1.78 3.38 27.30
CA LEU A 287 3.17 3.30 26.84
C LEU A 287 4.16 3.25 28.02
N ALA A 288 3.85 3.90 29.15
CA ALA A 288 4.71 3.92 30.33
C ALA A 288 4.60 2.64 31.20
N LYS A 289 3.45 1.94 31.20
CA LYS A 289 3.26 0.73 32.02
C LYS A 289 3.89 -0.55 31.46
N VAL A 290 4.30 -0.56 30.18
CA VAL A 290 4.94 -1.73 29.54
C VAL A 290 6.47 -1.63 29.58
N SER A 291 7.02 -0.46 29.91
CA SER A 291 8.39 -0.30 30.39
C SER A 291 8.44 -0.52 31.90
N GLY A 292 8.26 -1.78 32.33
CA GLY A 292 8.52 -2.24 33.70
C GLY A 292 9.86 -2.99 33.76
N PRO A 293 10.60 -2.92 34.89
CA PRO A 293 12.01 -3.28 34.94
C PRO A 293 12.22 -4.79 35.07
N GLN A 294 13.08 -5.35 34.21
CA GLN A 294 14.21 -6.23 34.53
C GLN A 294 14.90 -6.65 33.22
#